data_AF-A0A2S4NAX9-F1
#
_entry.id   AF-A0A2S4NAX9-F1
#
_cell.length_a   1.000
_cell.length_b   1.000
_cell.length_c   1.000
_cell.angle_alpha   90.00
_cell.angle_beta   90.00
_cell.angle_gamma   90.00
#
_symmetry.space_group_name_H-M   'P 1'
#
loop_
_entity.id
_entity.type
_entity.pdbx_description
1 polymer ?
#
loop_
_entity_poly.entity_id
_entity_poly.type
_entity_poly.pdbx_seq_one_letter_code
_entity_poly.pdbx_strand_id
1 'polypeptide(L)'
;MEVVSLEQEDDNFNDNFNDNFNDNDNDNDNDNDNDNFKNQNVKSMEDNSIFSDKIFNFEDRLVRFAGECIFFTRNLNKSYENEYYKNQLIRSSGSSSLNFGEAQGTISDKDFIFKVGLAVKELKESRNSLKILNYIKEGDENIRTLLLKEVEELIAIASKMIINKK
;
A
#
# COMPACT_ATOMS: atom_id res chain seq x y z
N MET A 1 47.33 25.84 -10.50
CA MET A 1 46.68 26.56 -9.39
C MET A 1 46.39 27.93 -9.94
N GLU A 2 45.20 28.11 -10.50
CA GLU A 2 44.77 29.32 -11.17
C GLU A 2 43.31 29.53 -10.77
N VAL A 3 43.06 30.63 -10.10
CA VAL A 3 41.79 30.95 -9.44
C VAL A 3 41.02 31.80 -10.44
N VAL A 4 39.91 31.30 -10.97
CA VAL A 4 38.98 32.08 -11.79
C VAL A 4 37.71 32.26 -10.97
N SER A 5 37.54 33.46 -10.44
CA SER A 5 36.31 33.99 -9.87
C SER A 5 35.61 34.84 -10.94
N LEU A 6 34.37 34.49 -11.27
CA LEU A 6 33.47 35.31 -12.09
C LEU A 6 32.14 35.50 -11.35
N GLU A 7 31.64 36.71 -11.49
CA GLU A 7 30.69 37.43 -10.65
C GLU A 7 29.23 36.97 -10.79
N GLN A 8 28.44 37.34 -9.78
CA GLN A 8 26.99 37.19 -9.68
C GLN A 8 26.29 38.24 -10.55
N GLU A 9 25.18 37.88 -11.20
CA GLU A 9 24.18 38.84 -11.67
C GLU A 9 22.82 38.54 -11.03
N ASP A 10 22.30 39.55 -10.34
CA ASP A 10 20.99 39.62 -9.70
C ASP A 10 19.96 40.20 -10.68
N ASP A 11 18.99 39.39 -11.13
CA ASP A 11 17.84 39.90 -11.88
C ASP A 11 16.65 40.11 -10.93
N ASN A 12 16.51 41.36 -10.50
CA ASN A 12 15.40 41.86 -9.69
C ASN A 12 14.52 42.75 -10.58
N PHE A 13 13.48 42.19 -11.19
CA PHE A 13 12.54 42.94 -12.03
C PHE A 13 11.19 43.11 -11.31
N ASN A 14 10.91 44.35 -10.90
CA ASN A 14 9.69 44.78 -10.25
C ASN A 14 9.12 45.94 -11.05
N ASP A 15 8.04 45.73 -11.80
CA ASP A 15 7.27 46.80 -12.44
C ASP A 15 5.82 46.74 -11.97
N ASN A 16 5.50 47.71 -11.11
CA ASN A 16 4.16 48.12 -10.73
C ASN A 16 3.44 48.76 -11.93
N PHE A 17 2.26 48.25 -12.28
CA PHE A 17 1.25 49.05 -12.98
C PHE A 17 -0.04 49.02 -12.19
N ASN A 18 -0.38 50.18 -11.65
CA ASN A 18 -1.64 50.49 -11.00
C ASN A 18 -2.26 51.64 -11.81
N ASP A 19 -3.39 51.41 -12.45
CA ASP A 19 -4.26 52.49 -12.92
C ASP A 19 -5.73 52.10 -12.69
N ASN A 20 -6.33 52.85 -11.77
CA ASN A 20 -7.73 52.89 -11.39
C ASN A 20 -8.61 53.33 -12.57
N PHE A 21 -9.74 52.65 -12.77
CA PHE A 21 -10.97 53.29 -13.22
C PHE A 21 -12.13 52.88 -12.33
N ASN A 22 -12.78 53.91 -11.79
CA ASN A 22 -13.83 53.90 -10.79
C ASN A 22 -15.22 53.93 -11.44
N ASP A 23 -16.19 53.38 -10.70
CA ASP A 23 -17.58 53.84 -10.56
C ASP A 23 -18.58 53.62 -11.72
N ASN A 24 -19.56 52.71 -11.56
CA ASN A 24 -20.78 53.04 -10.80
C ASN A 24 -21.85 51.91 -10.78
N ASP A 25 -22.45 51.77 -9.60
CA ASP A 25 -23.85 51.47 -9.25
C ASP A 25 -24.45 50.08 -9.61
N ASN A 26 -24.55 49.18 -8.63
CA ASN A 26 -25.65 48.99 -7.64
C ASN A 26 -26.78 48.10 -8.17
N ASP A 27 -26.94 46.92 -7.57
CA ASP A 27 -28.16 46.61 -6.83
C ASP A 27 -27.96 45.39 -5.91
N ASN A 28 -28.44 45.58 -4.68
CA ASN A 28 -28.46 44.65 -3.56
C ASN A 28 -29.22 43.35 -3.89
N ASP A 29 -28.78 42.25 -3.31
CA ASP A 29 -29.64 41.45 -2.43
C ASP A 29 -28.79 40.73 -1.38
N ASN A 30 -28.91 41.24 -0.15
CA ASN A 30 -28.48 40.60 1.10
C ASN A 30 -29.48 39.49 1.42
N ASP A 31 -29.00 38.27 1.64
CA ASP A 31 -29.57 37.40 2.67
C ASP A 31 -28.43 36.66 3.35
N ASN A 32 -28.03 37.22 4.48
CA ASN A 32 -27.09 36.68 5.43
C ASN A 32 -27.93 36.17 6.59
N ASP A 33 -28.02 34.86 6.78
CA ASP A 33 -28.37 34.32 8.09
C ASP A 33 -27.60 33.03 8.38
N ASN A 34 -27.11 33.03 9.60
CA ASN A 34 -25.94 32.37 10.10
C ASN A 34 -26.28 30.98 10.69
N ASP A 35 -25.23 30.19 10.86
CA ASP A 35 -25.09 29.17 11.91
C ASP A 35 -26.08 27.97 11.91
N ASN A 36 -25.63 26.86 11.32
CA ASN A 36 -25.88 25.56 11.95
C ASN A 36 -24.71 24.58 11.82
N PHE A 37 -23.69 24.81 12.64
CA PHE A 37 -22.82 23.76 13.14
C PHE A 37 -23.66 22.75 13.95
N LYS A 38 -24.09 21.65 13.32
CA LYS A 38 -24.13 20.30 13.90
C LYS A 38 -24.72 19.30 12.89
N ASN A 39 -23.82 18.46 12.38
CA ASN A 39 -23.92 17.02 12.59
C ASN A 39 -25.25 16.36 12.17
N GLN A 40 -25.32 15.93 10.91
CA GLN A 40 -25.98 14.66 10.54
C GLN A 40 -25.68 14.33 9.07
N ASN A 41 -24.48 13.81 8.84
CA ASN A 41 -24.26 12.58 8.09
C ASN A 41 -22.77 12.28 8.10
N VAL A 42 -22.29 11.93 9.29
CA VAL A 42 -21.24 10.93 9.45
C VAL A 42 -21.77 9.67 8.77
N LYS A 43 -21.62 9.56 7.45
CA LYS A 43 -21.69 8.27 6.79
C LYS A 43 -20.42 7.58 7.24
N SER A 44 -20.56 6.82 8.34
CA SER A 44 -19.56 5.90 8.84
C SER A 44 -18.84 5.28 7.66
N MET A 45 -17.51 5.45 7.60
CA MET A 45 -16.64 4.66 6.73
C MET A 45 -17.10 3.21 6.84
N GLU A 46 -17.72 2.73 5.79
CA GLU A 46 -18.19 1.36 5.70
C GLU A 46 -16.95 0.48 5.87
N ASP A 47 -17.00 -0.41 6.86
CA ASP A 47 -16.07 -1.51 7.10
C ASP A 47 -15.99 -2.43 5.87
N ASN A 48 -15.41 -1.95 4.78
CA ASN A 48 -15.01 -2.78 3.66
C ASN A 48 -13.66 -3.37 4.02
N SER A 49 -13.70 -4.46 4.80
CA SER A 49 -12.55 -5.35 4.95
C SER A 49 -11.98 -5.64 3.56
N ILE A 50 -10.70 -5.33 3.30
CA ILE A 50 -10.01 -5.67 2.04
C ILE A 50 -10.09 -7.17 1.70
N PHE A 51 -10.47 -7.99 2.68
CA PHE A 51 -10.70 -9.41 2.57
C PHE A 51 -12.17 -9.82 2.85
N SER A 52 -13.15 -8.94 2.65
CA SER A 52 -14.58 -9.21 2.86
C SER A 52 -15.12 -10.29 1.92
N ASP A 53 -14.67 -10.28 0.67
CA ASP A 53 -15.02 -11.29 -0.32
C ASP A 53 -14.32 -12.62 0.00
N LYS A 54 -15.15 -13.65 0.22
CA LYS A 54 -14.67 -15.02 0.40
C LYS A 54 -14.17 -15.59 -0.92
N ILE A 55 -12.85 -15.55 -1.09
CA ILE A 55 -12.15 -16.30 -2.13
C ILE A 55 -11.85 -17.70 -1.56
N PHE A 56 -12.49 -18.73 -2.13
CA PHE A 56 -12.26 -20.12 -1.70
C PHE A 56 -11.04 -20.75 -2.37
N ASN A 57 -10.69 -20.31 -3.57
CA ASN A 57 -9.51 -20.80 -4.28
C ASN A 57 -8.24 -20.24 -3.63
N PHE A 58 -7.29 -21.13 -3.30
CA PHE A 58 -6.06 -20.74 -2.61
C PHE A 58 -5.09 -19.94 -3.49
N GLU A 59 -5.00 -20.25 -4.78
CA GLU A 59 -4.18 -19.49 -5.74
C GLU A 59 -4.69 -18.05 -5.86
N ASP A 60 -6.00 -17.87 -6.03
CA ASP A 60 -6.62 -16.54 -6.11
C ASP A 60 -6.40 -15.74 -4.81
N ARG A 61 -6.39 -16.40 -3.64
CA ARG A 61 -6.03 -15.75 -2.38
C ARG A 61 -4.58 -15.28 -2.35
N LEU A 62 -3.63 -16.08 -2.87
CA LEU A 62 -2.22 -15.68 -2.98
C LEU A 62 -2.04 -14.49 -3.92
N VAL A 63 -2.72 -14.50 -5.08
CA VAL A 63 -2.69 -13.40 -6.05
C VAL A 63 -3.23 -12.12 -5.41
N ARG A 64 -4.38 -12.20 -4.73
CA ARG A 64 -4.95 -11.05 -4.02
C ARG A 64 -4.01 -10.56 -2.92
N PHE A 65 -3.47 -11.46 -2.10
CA PHE A 65 -2.52 -11.09 -1.04
C PHE A 65 -1.29 -10.34 -1.59
N ALA A 66 -0.72 -10.79 -2.71
CA ALA A 66 0.37 -10.09 -3.39
C ALA A 66 -0.06 -8.70 -3.90
N GLY A 67 -1.25 -8.58 -4.49
CA GLY A 67 -1.82 -7.30 -4.92
C GLY A 67 -2.03 -6.31 -3.76
N GLU A 68 -2.62 -6.77 -2.65
CA GLU A 68 -2.85 -5.96 -1.46
C GLU A 68 -1.54 -5.52 -0.80
N CYS A 69 -0.50 -6.36 -0.83
CA CYS A 69 0.85 -5.96 -0.40
C CYS A 69 1.41 -4.81 -1.25
N ILE A 70 1.19 -4.85 -2.57
CA ILE A 70 1.60 -3.76 -3.47
C ILE A 70 0.81 -2.48 -3.15
N PHE A 71 -0.51 -2.56 -2.95
CA PHE A 71 -1.31 -1.38 -2.60
C PHE A 71 -0.91 -0.78 -1.25
N PHE A 72 -0.69 -1.62 -0.23
CA PHE A 72 -0.19 -1.19 1.06
C PHE A 72 1.15 -0.46 0.95
N THR A 73 2.10 -1.04 0.21
CA THR A 73 3.46 -0.47 0.10
C THR A 73 3.54 0.82 -0.70
N ARG A 74 2.58 1.10 -1.60
CA ARG A 74 2.49 2.39 -2.32
C ARG A 74 2.21 3.58 -1.40
N ASN A 75 1.62 3.32 -0.24
CA ASN A 75 1.23 4.34 0.73
C ASN A 75 2.27 4.55 1.85
N LEU A 76 3.43 3.88 1.79
CA LEU A 76 4.50 4.05 2.77
C LEU A 76 5.24 5.38 2.56
N ASN A 77 5.70 5.97 3.65
CA ASN A 77 6.54 7.17 3.59
C ASN A 77 7.86 6.86 2.89
N LYS A 78 8.44 7.88 2.24
CA LYS A 78 9.76 7.74 1.62
C LYS A 78 10.85 7.74 2.69
N SER A 79 11.41 6.58 2.96
CA SER A 79 12.60 6.38 3.77
C SER A 79 13.38 5.17 3.28
N TYR A 80 14.64 5.05 3.70
CA TYR A 80 15.51 3.94 3.27
C TYR A 80 14.93 2.59 3.72
N GLU A 81 14.52 2.51 4.98
CA GLU A 81 13.94 1.32 5.59
C GLU A 81 12.61 0.94 4.94
N ASN A 82 11.75 1.92 4.62
CA ASN A 82 10.49 1.65 3.95
C ASN A 82 10.70 1.13 2.53
N GLU A 83 11.60 1.72 1.74
CA GLU A 83 11.90 1.22 0.40
C GLU A 83 12.53 -0.18 0.44
N TYR A 84 13.41 -0.45 1.42
CA TYR A 84 13.98 -1.78 1.62
C TYR A 84 12.89 -2.83 1.90
N TYR A 85 12.03 -2.59 2.89
CA TYR A 85 11.01 -3.57 3.29
C TYR A 85 9.86 -3.67 2.29
N LYS A 86 9.51 -2.57 1.59
CA LYS A 86 8.59 -2.59 0.45
C LYS A 86 9.08 -3.54 -0.63
N ASN A 87 10.34 -3.43 -1.05
CA ASN A 87 10.89 -4.28 -2.09
C ASN A 87 10.92 -5.75 -1.67
N GLN A 88 11.27 -6.04 -0.42
CA GLN A 88 11.22 -7.41 0.11
C GLN A 88 9.79 -7.96 0.17
N LEU A 89 8.81 -7.16 0.61
CA LEU A 89 7.43 -7.58 0.71
C LEU A 89 6.81 -7.84 -0.67
N ILE A 90 7.02 -6.95 -1.64
CA ILE A 90 6.53 -7.12 -3.01
C ILE A 90 7.13 -8.39 -3.65
N ARG A 91 8.45 -8.58 -3.52
CA ARG A 91 9.13 -9.74 -4.09
C ARG A 91 8.63 -11.05 -3.49
N SER A 92 8.62 -11.15 -2.16
CA SER A 92 8.23 -12.38 -1.46
C SER A 92 6.74 -12.73 -1.66
N SER A 93 5.85 -11.74 -1.56
CA SER A 93 4.41 -11.98 -1.76
C SER A 93 4.11 -12.43 -3.19
N GLY A 94 4.68 -11.80 -4.21
CA GLY A 94 4.57 -12.24 -5.60
C GLY A 94 5.17 -13.63 -5.83
N SER A 95 6.35 -13.89 -5.27
CA SER A 95 7.02 -15.20 -5.40
C SER A 95 6.20 -16.33 -4.77
N SER A 96 5.46 -16.07 -3.69
CA SER A 96 4.58 -17.07 -3.09
C SER A 96 3.46 -17.53 -4.04
N SER A 97 2.84 -16.58 -4.76
CA SER A 97 1.81 -16.87 -5.75
C SER A 97 2.37 -17.66 -6.93
N LEU A 98 3.53 -17.25 -7.46
CA LEU A 98 4.17 -17.92 -8.60
C LEU A 98 4.57 -19.36 -8.27
N ASN A 99 5.21 -19.57 -7.12
CA ASN A 99 5.61 -20.92 -6.67
C ASN A 99 4.41 -21.85 -6.49
N PHE A 100 3.27 -21.32 -6.00
CA PHE A 100 2.06 -22.14 -5.86
C PHE A 100 1.39 -22.44 -7.19
N GLY A 101 1.33 -21.46 -8.11
CA GLY A 101 0.83 -21.69 -9.48
C GLY A 101 1.62 -22.79 -10.18
N GLU A 102 2.94 -22.83 -10.01
CA GLU A 102 3.76 -23.94 -10.49
C GLU A 102 3.46 -25.29 -9.83
N ALA A 103 3.01 -25.29 -8.56
CA ALA A 103 2.65 -26.50 -7.83
C ALA A 103 1.37 -27.15 -8.41
N GLN A 104 0.47 -26.37 -8.99
CA GLN A 104 -0.77 -26.86 -9.61
C GLN A 104 -0.52 -27.77 -10.82
N GLY A 105 0.61 -27.61 -11.51
CA GLY A 105 0.99 -28.41 -12.69
C GLY A 105 1.90 -29.61 -12.40
N THR A 106 2.12 -29.96 -11.13
CA THR A 106 3.08 -31.01 -10.76
C THR A 106 2.53 -32.42 -11.01
N ILE A 107 3.42 -33.34 -11.38
CA ILE A 107 3.07 -34.74 -11.70
C ILE A 107 3.25 -35.66 -10.47
N SER A 108 4.12 -35.29 -9.52
CA SER A 108 4.42 -36.10 -8.34
C SER A 108 4.18 -35.34 -7.05
N ASP A 109 3.77 -36.05 -6.00
CA ASP A 109 3.58 -35.45 -4.67
C ASP A 109 4.88 -34.86 -4.10
N LYS A 110 6.04 -35.46 -4.42
CA LYS A 110 7.34 -34.93 -4.00
C LYS A 110 7.61 -33.54 -4.60
N ASP A 111 7.33 -33.36 -5.90
CA ASP A 111 7.49 -32.08 -6.58
C ASP A 111 6.46 -31.05 -6.07
N PHE A 112 5.20 -31.47 -5.89
CA PHE A 112 4.17 -30.65 -5.24
C PHE A 112 4.62 -30.12 -3.88
N ILE A 113 5.08 -31.01 -2.99
CA ILE A 113 5.55 -30.66 -1.64
C ILE A 113 6.72 -29.68 -1.70
N PHE A 114 7.67 -29.90 -2.60
CA PHE A 114 8.82 -29.01 -2.77
C PHE A 114 8.37 -27.59 -3.16
N LYS A 115 7.53 -27.46 -4.19
CA LYS A 115 7.05 -26.15 -4.68
C LYS A 115 6.15 -25.42 -3.69
N VAL A 116 5.22 -26.12 -3.03
CA VAL A 116 4.43 -25.52 -1.94
C VAL A 116 5.34 -25.14 -0.77
N GLY A 117 6.41 -25.90 -0.51
CA GLY A 117 7.43 -25.55 0.47
C GLY A 117 8.15 -24.23 0.16
N LEU A 118 8.43 -23.96 -1.12
CA LEU A 118 8.95 -22.66 -1.56
C LEU A 118 7.93 -21.55 -1.33
N ALA A 119 6.66 -21.76 -1.68
CA ALA A 119 5.60 -20.78 -1.40
C ALA A 119 5.49 -20.45 0.11
N VAL A 120 5.56 -21.46 0.99
CA VAL A 120 5.58 -21.26 2.46
C VAL A 120 6.79 -20.46 2.91
N LYS A 121 7.98 -20.68 2.32
CA LYS A 121 9.19 -19.92 2.63
C LYS A 121 8.99 -18.44 2.29
N GLU A 122 8.49 -18.14 1.09
CA GLU A 122 8.23 -16.77 0.65
C GLU A 122 7.14 -16.09 1.48
N LEU A 123 6.04 -16.78 1.83
CA LEU A 123 5.02 -16.24 2.74
C LEU A 123 5.59 -15.88 4.13
N LYS A 124 6.49 -16.70 4.67
CA LYS A 124 7.17 -16.40 5.94
C LYS A 124 8.07 -15.17 5.84
N GLU A 125 8.68 -14.94 4.68
CA GLU A 125 9.43 -13.72 4.40
C GLU A 125 8.51 -12.50 4.34
N SER A 126 7.39 -12.56 3.60
CA SER A 126 6.38 -11.50 3.56
C SER A 126 5.87 -11.15 4.96
N ARG A 127 5.58 -12.17 5.77
CA ARG A 127 5.17 -12.01 7.15
C ARG A 127 6.22 -11.28 7.99
N ASN A 128 7.51 -11.61 7.82
CA ASN A 128 8.57 -10.94 8.56
C ASN A 128 8.68 -9.46 8.17
N SER A 129 8.59 -9.14 6.87
CA SER A 129 8.54 -7.74 6.41
C SER A 129 7.36 -6.99 7.03
N LEU A 130 6.15 -7.57 7.03
CA LEU A 130 4.97 -6.97 7.65
C LEU A 130 5.13 -6.79 9.17
N LYS A 131 5.73 -7.76 9.87
CA LYS A 131 6.00 -7.65 11.32
C LYS A 131 6.98 -6.52 11.65
N ILE A 132 7.99 -6.33 10.81
CA ILE A 132 8.95 -5.23 10.99
C ILE A 132 8.27 -3.88 10.72
N LEU A 133 7.54 -3.74 9.60
CA LEU A 133 6.75 -2.54 9.31
C LEU A 133 5.73 -2.24 10.43
N ASN A 134 5.16 -3.28 11.05
CA ASN A 134 4.28 -3.11 12.20
C ASN A 134 5.00 -2.61 13.44
N TYR A 135 6.19 -3.13 13.72
CA TYR A 135 6.99 -2.70 14.86
C TYR A 135 7.37 -1.21 14.77
N ILE A 136 7.72 -0.74 13.57
CA ILE A 136 8.03 0.68 13.31
C ILE A 136 6.80 1.54 13.03
N LYS A 137 5.59 0.95 13.08
CA LYS A 137 4.30 1.63 12.88
C LYS A 137 4.16 2.33 11.52
N GLU A 138 4.71 1.72 10.47
CA GLU A 138 4.68 2.26 9.11
C GLU A 138 3.46 1.77 8.32
N GLY A 139 2.89 2.69 7.54
CA GLY A 139 1.65 2.48 6.78
C GLY A 139 0.40 2.38 7.64
N ASP A 140 -0.74 2.19 6.97
CA ASP A 140 -2.04 2.04 7.62
C ASP A 140 -2.09 0.79 8.53
N GLU A 141 -2.44 1.00 9.80
CA GLU A 141 -2.47 -0.06 10.81
C GLU A 141 -3.53 -1.13 10.55
N ASN A 142 -4.70 -0.74 10.05
CA ASN A 142 -5.79 -1.67 9.79
C ASN A 142 -5.44 -2.59 8.61
N ILE A 143 -4.95 -2.01 7.51
CA ILE A 143 -4.50 -2.76 6.33
C ILE A 143 -3.37 -3.71 6.72
N ARG A 144 -2.37 -3.23 7.46
CA ARG A 144 -1.24 -4.04 7.91
C ARG A 144 -1.68 -5.20 8.80
N THR A 145 -2.63 -4.98 9.69
CA THR A 145 -3.20 -6.03 10.55
C THR A 145 -3.95 -7.07 9.73
N LEU A 146 -4.72 -6.66 8.73
CA LEU A 146 -5.43 -7.55 7.81
C LEU A 146 -4.44 -8.38 6.98
N LEU A 147 -3.38 -7.77 6.44
CA LEU A 147 -2.32 -8.47 5.70
C LEU A 147 -1.58 -9.49 6.58
N LEU A 148 -1.27 -9.13 7.83
CA LEU A 148 -0.66 -10.04 8.80
C LEU A 148 -1.55 -11.24 9.12
N LYS A 149 -2.86 -11.03 9.21
CA LYS A 149 -3.81 -12.12 9.41
C LYS A 149 -3.85 -13.04 8.18
N GLU A 150 -4.00 -12.47 6.98
CA GLU A 150 -4.08 -13.22 5.74
C GLU A 150 -2.83 -14.08 5.51
N VAL A 151 -1.62 -13.54 5.73
CA VAL A 151 -0.38 -14.30 5.53
C VAL A 151 -0.27 -15.48 6.50
N GLU A 152 -0.75 -15.36 7.74
CA GLU A 152 -0.74 -16.49 8.70
C GLU A 152 -1.75 -17.58 8.28
N GLU A 153 -2.93 -17.19 7.79
CA GLU A 153 -3.91 -18.13 7.22
C GLU A 153 -3.35 -18.86 5.99
N LEU A 154 -2.71 -18.13 5.07
CA LEU A 154 -2.10 -18.69 3.88
C LEU A 154 -0.99 -19.70 4.22
N ILE A 155 -0.13 -19.37 5.20
CA ILE A 155 0.91 -20.28 5.70
C ILE A 155 0.28 -21.54 6.30
N ALA A 156 -0.78 -21.40 7.11
CA ALA A 156 -1.44 -22.53 7.75
C ALA A 156 -2.05 -23.49 6.71
N ILE A 157 -2.73 -22.94 5.70
CA ILE A 157 -3.34 -23.73 4.62
C ILE A 157 -2.26 -24.45 3.81
N ALA A 158 -1.23 -23.74 3.32
CA ALA A 158 -0.15 -24.34 2.54
C ALA A 158 0.64 -25.40 3.34
N SER A 159 0.90 -25.14 4.63
CA SER A 159 1.56 -26.12 5.50
C SER A 159 0.70 -27.38 5.69
N LYS A 160 -0.62 -27.21 5.79
CA LYS A 160 -1.55 -28.34 5.88
C LYS A 160 -1.61 -29.14 4.58
N MET A 161 -1.55 -28.49 3.41
CA MET A 161 -1.44 -29.17 2.11
C MET A 161 -0.20 -30.06 2.05
N ILE A 162 0.95 -29.56 2.50
CA ILE A 162 2.20 -30.34 2.56
C ILE A 162 2.04 -31.58 3.45
N ILE A 163 1.47 -31.42 4.65
CA ILE A 163 1.28 -32.54 5.59
C ILE A 163 0.36 -33.62 5.02
N ASN A 164 -0.72 -33.22 4.33
CA ASN A 164 -1.68 -34.17 3.77
C ASN A 164 -1.15 -34.95 2.55
N LYS A 165 -0.03 -34.51 1.96
CA LYS A 165 0.62 -35.14 0.80
C LYS A 165 1.82 -36.02 1.15
N LYS A 166 2.26 -35.98 2.41
CA LYS A 166 3.32 -36.85 2.94
C LYS A 166 2.76 -38.24 3.26
#